data_AF-A0A4R6H538-F1
#
_entry.id   AF-A0A4R6H538-F1
#
_cell.length_a   1.000
_cell.length_b   1.000
_cell.length_c   1.000
_cell.angle_alpha   90.00
_cell.angle_beta   90.00
_cell.angle_gamma   90.00
#
_symmetry.space_group_name_H-M   'P 1'
#
loop_
_entity.id
_entity.type
_entity.pdbx_description
1 polymer ?
#
loop_
_entity_poly.entity_id
_entity_poly.type
_entity_poly.pdbx_seq_one_letter_code
_entity_poly.pdbx_strand_id
1 'polypeptide(L)'
;MRKRLIGLFLFASLTSMGQSETTELQKVLRVNIINPGIEYEMPISEKATIAANAGVGMNYSYTNSRSPMGDSGFTYFISPFMDVSYKNIYNRVKRERKSKNLAYNSGNYWGMRFLTKFDEFEYNEDDREDNIDFSFGPTWGIQRAYGKMHLLFDVGPIYCFDTKGNSVLFPIMLQLNIGLNVN
;
A
#
# COMPACT_ATOMS: atom_id res chain seq x y z
N MET A 1 20.40 4.54 -54.90
CA MET A 1 19.33 5.22 -54.12
C MET A 1 19.66 5.10 -52.64
N ARG A 2 19.92 6.24 -51.99
CA ARG A 2 20.29 6.36 -50.57
C ARG A 2 19.01 6.48 -49.74
N LYS A 3 18.84 5.64 -48.71
CA LYS A 3 18.10 5.99 -47.48
C LYS A 3 18.79 5.33 -46.30
N ARG A 4 19.57 6.09 -45.54
CA ARG A 4 20.05 5.69 -44.21
C ARG A 4 19.01 6.16 -43.19
N LEU A 5 18.36 5.24 -42.49
CA LEU A 5 17.52 5.53 -41.34
C LEU A 5 18.42 5.82 -40.15
N ILE A 6 18.44 7.07 -39.70
CA ILE A 6 19.15 7.49 -38.49
C ILE A 6 18.17 7.29 -37.32
N GLY A 7 18.47 6.34 -36.43
CA GLY A 7 17.74 6.15 -35.18
C GLY A 7 18.07 7.26 -34.18
N LEU A 8 17.05 7.98 -33.72
CA LEU A 8 17.18 9.03 -32.72
C LEU A 8 17.16 8.40 -31.32
N PHE A 9 18.32 8.25 -30.68
CA PHE A 9 18.40 7.94 -29.25
C PHE A 9 18.16 9.22 -28.45
N LEU A 10 16.97 9.36 -27.88
CA LEU A 10 16.66 10.40 -26.88
C LEU A 10 17.32 10.04 -25.55
N PHE A 11 18.51 10.59 -25.30
CA PHE A 11 19.07 10.69 -23.96
C PHE A 11 18.23 11.66 -23.14
N ALA A 12 17.32 11.13 -22.32
CA ALA A 12 16.69 11.91 -21.27
C ALA A 12 17.78 12.28 -20.24
N SER A 13 18.24 13.52 -20.29
CA SER A 13 19.11 14.11 -19.27
C SER A 13 18.36 14.15 -17.94
N LEU A 14 18.71 13.25 -17.02
CA LEU A 14 18.25 13.26 -15.63
C LEU A 14 18.83 14.50 -14.95
N THR A 15 18.08 15.59 -14.93
CA THR A 15 18.37 16.72 -14.03
C THR A 15 18.10 16.25 -12.61
N SER A 16 19.17 15.87 -11.91
CA SER A 16 19.15 15.60 -10.47
C SER A 16 18.82 16.89 -9.73
N MET A 17 17.53 17.14 -9.48
CA MET A 17 17.11 18.16 -8.52
C MET A 17 17.42 17.63 -7.13
N GLY A 18 18.55 18.06 -6.56
CA GLY A 18 18.86 17.83 -5.15
C GLY A 18 17.89 18.61 -4.29
N GLN A 19 16.79 17.97 -3.88
CA GLN A 19 15.96 18.49 -2.79
C GLN A 19 16.77 18.38 -1.50
N SER A 20 16.64 19.39 -0.62
CA SER A 20 17.14 19.34 0.74
C SER A 20 16.67 18.03 1.39
N GLU A 21 17.58 17.10 1.67
CA GLU A 21 17.25 15.84 2.32
C GLU A 21 16.92 16.14 3.79
N THR A 22 15.63 16.20 4.13
CA THR A 22 15.22 16.24 5.53
C THR A 22 15.50 14.87 6.15
N THR A 23 16.31 14.86 7.20
CA THR A 23 16.67 13.64 7.93
C THR A 23 15.52 13.15 8.80
N GLU A 24 14.71 14.08 9.29
CA GLU A 24 13.51 13.83 10.09
C GLU A 24 12.36 13.24 9.26
N LEU A 25 11.44 12.57 9.96
CA LEU A 25 10.20 12.09 9.37
C LEU A 25 9.24 13.26 9.12
N GLN A 26 8.52 13.19 8.01
CA GLN A 26 7.67 14.25 7.49
C GLN A 26 6.20 13.84 7.57
N LYS A 27 5.32 14.84 7.67
CA LYS A 27 3.90 14.66 7.36
C LYS A 27 3.74 14.60 5.84
N VAL A 28 3.11 13.57 5.31
CA VAL A 28 3.00 13.37 3.86
C VAL A 28 1.55 13.12 3.48
N LEU A 29 1.05 13.91 2.54
CA LEU A 29 -0.23 13.67 1.88
C LEU A 29 0.04 12.99 0.52
N ARG A 30 -0.66 11.89 0.24
CA ARG A 30 -0.48 11.10 -0.98
C ARG A 30 -1.81 10.83 -1.66
N VAL A 31 -1.77 10.78 -2.98
CA VAL A 31 -2.85 10.24 -3.82
C VAL A 31 -2.37 8.93 -4.41
N ASN A 32 -3.06 7.84 -4.08
CA ASN A 32 -2.72 6.49 -4.54
C ASN A 32 -3.44 6.18 -5.86
N ILE A 33 -2.81 5.37 -6.72
CA ILE A 33 -3.26 5.11 -8.10
C ILE A 33 -3.79 3.69 -8.25
N ILE A 34 -3.09 2.66 -7.73
CA ILE A 34 -3.49 1.25 -7.89
C ILE A 34 -4.82 0.97 -7.19
N ASN A 35 -4.92 1.41 -5.93
CA ASN A 35 -6.16 1.46 -5.18
C ASN A 35 -6.43 2.96 -4.94
N PRO A 36 -7.20 3.61 -5.83
CA PRO A 36 -7.46 5.04 -5.76
C PRO A 36 -7.90 5.48 -4.37
N GLY A 37 -7.12 6.39 -3.77
CA GLY A 37 -7.35 6.80 -2.39
C GLY A 37 -6.46 7.96 -1.98
N ILE A 38 -6.82 8.58 -0.87
CA ILE A 38 -6.04 9.65 -0.25
C ILE A 38 -5.44 9.09 1.03
N GLU A 39 -4.12 9.20 1.14
CA GLU A 39 -3.35 8.76 2.31
C GLU A 39 -2.70 9.95 3.00
N TYR A 40 -2.79 9.98 4.32
CA TYR A 40 -2.06 10.91 5.17
C TYR A 40 -1.16 10.14 6.14
N GLU A 41 0.14 10.33 6.03
CA GLU A 41 1.17 9.75 6.91
C GLU A 41 1.72 10.82 7.85
N MET A 42 1.69 10.52 9.15
CA MET A 42 2.11 11.42 10.22
C MET A 42 3.19 10.77 11.08
N PRO A 43 4.32 11.45 11.34
CA PRO A 43 5.30 11.01 12.33
C PRO A 43 4.71 11.03 13.73
N ILE A 44 4.99 9.98 14.50
CA ILE A 44 4.62 9.87 15.93
C ILE A 44 5.85 9.70 16.82
N SER A 45 7.02 9.44 16.23
CA SER A 45 8.33 9.49 16.87
C SER A 45 9.40 9.75 15.82
N GLU A 46 10.68 9.78 16.21
CA GLU A 46 11.81 9.92 15.27
C GLU A 46 11.93 8.76 14.27
N LYS A 47 11.34 7.60 14.58
CA LYS A 47 11.46 6.37 13.78
C LYS A 47 10.12 5.79 13.37
N ALA A 48 8.99 6.31 13.83
CA ALA A 48 7.69 5.73 13.57
C ALA A 48 6.69 6.73 13.00
N THR A 49 5.84 6.22 12.10
CA THR A 49 4.72 6.95 11.51
C THR A 49 3.42 6.16 11.66
N ILE A 50 2.30 6.86 11.68
CA ILE A 50 0.98 6.30 11.41
C ILE A 50 0.49 6.85 10.07
N ALA A 51 -0.03 6.00 9.20
CA ALA A 51 -0.68 6.40 7.95
C ALA A 51 -2.12 5.93 7.93
N ALA A 52 -3.03 6.81 7.48
CA ALA A 52 -4.42 6.48 7.21
C ALA A 52 -4.71 6.73 5.73
N ASN A 53 -5.24 5.73 5.04
CA ASN A 53 -5.61 5.76 3.63
C ASN A 53 -7.07 5.36 3.47
N ALA A 54 -7.85 6.16 2.77
CA ALA A 54 -9.24 5.85 2.45
C ALA A 54 -9.47 6.01 0.95
N GLY A 55 -10.23 5.09 0.37
CA GLY A 55 -10.40 5.05 -1.07
C GLY A 55 -11.30 3.93 -1.54
N VAL A 56 -11.19 3.61 -2.82
CA VAL A 56 -11.86 2.50 -3.49
C VAL A 56 -10.80 1.62 -4.10
N GLY A 57 -10.94 0.30 -3.96
CA GLY A 57 -9.94 -0.64 -4.45
C GLY A 57 -10.50 -2.02 -4.68
N MET A 58 -9.67 -2.87 -5.28
CA MET A 58 -9.95 -4.30 -5.39
C MET A 58 -9.61 -4.96 -4.05
N ASN A 59 -10.63 -5.50 -3.41
CA ASN A 59 -10.58 -6.13 -2.10
C ASN A 59 -10.87 -7.62 -2.23
N TYR A 60 -10.70 -8.34 -1.12
CA TYR A 60 -10.96 -9.77 -1.02
C TYR A 60 -11.72 -10.07 0.27
N SER A 61 -12.51 -11.12 0.28
CA SER A 61 -13.15 -11.70 1.46
C SER A 61 -12.96 -13.21 1.42
N TYR A 62 -12.98 -13.83 2.58
CA TYR A 62 -13.02 -15.28 2.66
C TYR A 62 -14.47 -15.71 2.82
N THR A 63 -14.95 -16.51 1.86
CA THR A 63 -16.31 -17.01 1.86
C THR A 63 -16.27 -18.49 2.23
N ASN A 64 -16.98 -18.83 3.30
CA ASN A 64 -17.15 -20.21 3.73
C ASN A 64 -18.44 -20.74 3.10
N SER A 65 -18.40 -21.04 1.79
CA SER A 65 -19.61 -21.49 1.10
C SER A 65 -20.21 -22.72 1.81
N ARG A 66 -21.43 -22.57 2.34
CA ARG A 66 -22.28 -23.70 2.81
C ARG A 66 -22.92 -24.45 1.64
N SER A 67 -22.35 -24.34 0.44
CA SER A 67 -22.87 -25.03 -0.74
C SER A 67 -22.50 -26.52 -0.68
N PRO A 68 -23.41 -27.45 -1.05
CA PRO A 68 -23.10 -28.89 -1.17
C PRO A 68 -21.97 -29.20 -2.16
N MET A 69 -21.54 -28.21 -2.95
CA MET A 69 -20.47 -28.31 -3.95
C MET A 69 -19.13 -27.68 -3.51
N GLY A 70 -19.00 -27.25 -2.24
CA GLY A 70 -17.75 -27.38 -1.49
C GLY A 70 -16.51 -26.61 -1.96
N ASP A 71 -16.63 -25.36 -2.43
CA ASP A 71 -15.44 -24.51 -2.61
C ASP A 71 -15.39 -23.40 -1.54
N SER A 72 -14.52 -23.60 -0.54
CA SER A 72 -14.03 -22.54 0.34
C SER A 72 -12.95 -21.75 -0.41
N GLY A 73 -13.06 -20.41 -0.48
CA GLY A 73 -12.16 -19.62 -1.30
C GLY A 73 -12.14 -18.14 -0.98
N PHE A 74 -11.29 -17.42 -1.72
CA PHE A 74 -11.27 -15.96 -1.71
C PHE A 74 -12.12 -15.42 -2.85
N THR A 75 -13.07 -14.57 -2.51
CA THR A 75 -13.82 -13.79 -3.49
C THR A 75 -13.24 -12.39 -3.57
N TYR A 76 -13.12 -11.85 -4.78
CA TYR A 76 -12.60 -10.51 -5.03
C TYR A 76 -13.71 -9.59 -5.50
N PHE A 77 -13.70 -8.35 -5.00
CA PHE A 77 -14.74 -7.36 -5.28
C PHE A 77 -14.17 -5.96 -5.23
N ILE A 78 -14.88 -4.99 -5.82
CA ILE A 78 -14.51 -3.58 -5.74
C ILE A 78 -15.37 -2.94 -4.65
N SER A 79 -14.72 -2.37 -3.64
CA SER A 79 -15.42 -1.68 -2.55
C SER A 79 -14.63 -0.51 -2.00
N PRO A 80 -15.31 0.41 -1.27
CA PRO A 80 -14.61 1.35 -0.42
C PRO A 80 -13.78 0.63 0.65
N PHE A 81 -12.67 1.25 1.06
CA PHE A 81 -11.83 0.75 2.14
C PHE A 81 -11.32 1.87 3.03
N MET A 82 -10.92 1.48 4.24
CA MET A 82 -10.10 2.30 5.13
C MET A 82 -8.91 1.46 5.62
N ASP A 83 -7.70 1.97 5.46
CA ASP A 83 -6.45 1.29 5.78
C ASP A 83 -5.62 2.16 6.73
N VAL A 84 -5.34 1.64 7.92
CA VAL A 84 -4.51 2.30 8.92
C VAL A 84 -3.26 1.46 9.15
N SER A 85 -2.09 2.08 9.02
CA SER A 85 -0.81 1.41 9.22
C SER A 85 0.10 2.14 10.20
N TYR A 86 0.67 1.40 11.14
CA TYR A 86 1.83 1.81 11.92
C TYR A 86 3.09 1.33 11.22
N LYS A 87 4.08 2.19 11.03
CA LYS A 87 5.35 1.85 10.39
C LYS A 87 6.52 2.32 11.26
N ASN A 88 7.41 1.41 11.67
CA ASN A 88 8.68 1.74 12.32
C ASN A 88 9.84 1.61 11.31
N ILE A 89 10.36 2.75 10.86
CA ILE A 89 11.34 2.89 9.79
C ILE A 89 12.76 2.76 10.34
N TYR A 90 13.32 1.56 10.26
CA TYR A 90 14.52 1.19 11.01
C TYR A 90 15.85 1.52 10.32
N ASN A 91 15.86 1.86 9.03
CA ASN A 91 17.10 1.96 8.25
C ASN A 91 17.50 3.37 7.78
N ARG A 92 16.87 4.44 8.29
CA ARG A 92 17.11 5.83 7.84
C ARG A 92 18.57 6.26 8.02
N VAL A 93 19.15 6.09 9.21
CA VAL A 93 20.57 6.44 9.47
C VAL A 93 21.51 5.70 8.52
N LYS A 94 21.25 4.42 8.24
CA LYS A 94 22.06 3.63 7.30
C LYS A 94 21.93 4.15 5.87
N ARG A 95 20.76 4.65 5.48
CA ARG A 95 20.48 5.24 4.16
C ARG A 95 21.15 6.60 3.99
N GLU A 96 21.04 7.45 5.01
CA GLU A 96 21.68 8.77 5.09
C GLU A 96 23.19 8.67 4.86
N ARG A 97 23.89 7.80 5.62
CA ARG A 97 25.33 7.56 5.46
C ARG A 97 25.74 7.06 4.07
N LYS A 98 24.78 6.55 3.29
CA LYS A 98 24.98 6.07 1.92
C LYS A 98 24.43 7.06 0.88
N SER A 99 24.11 8.28 1.29
CA SER A 99 23.49 9.32 0.46
C SER A 99 22.31 8.79 -0.33
N LYS A 100 21.43 8.02 0.34
CA LYS A 100 20.21 7.48 -0.25
C LYS A 100 19.02 8.34 0.15
N ASN A 101 18.18 8.65 -0.83
CA ASN A 101 16.97 9.44 -0.65
C ASN A 101 16.17 9.07 0.62
N LEU A 102 15.92 10.08 1.44
CA LEU A 102 15.13 10.01 2.67
C LEU A 102 13.77 10.73 2.58
N ALA A 103 13.53 11.45 1.47
CA ALA A 103 12.33 12.23 1.23
C ALA A 103 11.07 11.37 1.34
N TYR A 104 9.97 12.00 1.79
CA TYR A 104 8.67 11.37 1.94
C TYR A 104 8.70 10.07 2.74
N ASN A 105 9.52 10.08 3.79
CA ASN A 105 9.74 8.97 4.70
C ASN A 105 10.31 7.70 4.04
N SER A 106 11.06 7.85 2.94
CA SER A 106 11.70 6.73 2.24
C SER A 106 12.55 5.87 3.18
N GLY A 107 12.23 4.58 3.28
CA GLY A 107 12.90 3.65 4.20
C GLY A 107 12.33 2.23 4.15
N ASN A 108 12.94 1.34 4.91
CA ASN A 108 12.37 0.02 5.19
C ASN A 108 11.74 0.07 6.57
N TYR A 109 10.64 -0.65 6.73
CA TYR A 109 9.90 -0.67 7.97
C TYR A 109 9.45 -2.09 8.32
N TRP A 110 9.24 -2.32 9.60
CA TRP A 110 8.26 -3.30 10.05
C TRP A 110 7.08 -2.51 10.61
N GLY A 111 5.90 -3.11 10.63
CA GLY A 111 4.68 -2.40 10.94
C GLY A 111 3.53 -3.30 11.35
N MET A 112 2.39 -2.65 11.58
CA MET A 112 1.10 -3.29 11.75
C MET A 112 0.11 -2.59 10.83
N ARG A 113 -0.78 -3.35 10.20
CA ARG A 113 -1.79 -2.85 9.28
C ARG A 113 -3.16 -3.31 9.72
N PHE A 114 -4.12 -2.40 9.67
CA PHE A 114 -5.54 -2.65 9.90
C PHE A 114 -6.33 -2.13 8.71
N LEU A 115 -6.91 -3.06 7.95
CA LEU A 115 -7.70 -2.78 6.76
C LEU A 115 -9.17 -3.09 7.07
N THR A 116 -10.05 -2.14 6.82
CA THR A 116 -11.50 -2.29 6.81
C THR A 116 -11.98 -2.24 5.36
N LYS A 117 -12.78 -3.22 4.95
CA LYS A 117 -13.38 -3.29 3.61
C LYS A 117 -14.88 -3.18 3.79
N PHE A 118 -15.48 -2.20 3.12
CA PHE A 118 -16.92 -1.95 3.18
C PHE A 118 -17.64 -2.74 2.09
N ASP A 119 -18.92 -2.43 1.95
CA ASP A 119 -19.85 -3.05 1.00
C ASP A 119 -19.39 -2.81 -0.45
N GLU A 120 -19.54 -3.83 -1.28
CA GLU A 120 -19.22 -3.77 -2.70
C GLU A 120 -20.14 -2.81 -3.46
N PHE A 121 -19.62 -2.21 -4.54
CA PHE A 121 -20.43 -1.35 -5.41
C PHE A 121 -21.41 -2.14 -6.27
N GLU A 122 -21.04 -3.35 -6.67
CA GLU A 122 -21.86 -4.25 -7.46
C GLU A 122 -22.22 -5.43 -6.57
N TYR A 123 -23.49 -5.48 -6.17
CA TYR A 123 -24.01 -6.45 -5.22
C TYR A 123 -24.19 -7.81 -5.93
N ASN A 124 -23.30 -8.75 -5.63
CA ASN A 124 -23.52 -10.16 -5.91
C ASN A 124 -23.94 -10.83 -4.60
N GLU A 125 -25.25 -11.06 -4.42
CA GLU A 125 -25.86 -11.63 -3.21
C GLU A 125 -25.18 -12.90 -2.67
N ASP A 126 -24.46 -13.64 -3.52
CA ASP A 126 -23.92 -14.97 -3.22
C ASP A 126 -22.43 -15.02 -2.84
N ASP A 127 -21.70 -13.89 -2.89
CA ASP A 127 -20.24 -13.92 -2.92
C ASP A 127 -19.55 -13.60 -1.59
N ARG A 128 -20.22 -12.90 -0.65
CA ARG A 128 -19.67 -12.55 0.67
C ARG A 128 -20.65 -12.86 1.80
N GLU A 129 -20.10 -13.36 2.90
CA GLU A 129 -20.88 -13.62 4.11
C GLU A 129 -21.31 -12.33 4.81
N ASP A 130 -20.58 -11.22 4.69
CA ASP A 130 -20.85 -9.96 5.39
C ASP A 130 -20.44 -8.73 4.54
N ASN A 131 -21.16 -7.63 4.69
CA ASN A 131 -20.97 -6.39 3.92
C ASN A 131 -19.83 -5.53 4.50
N ILE A 132 -19.27 -5.92 5.64
CA ILE A 132 -18.09 -5.30 6.22
C ILE A 132 -17.18 -6.38 6.80
N ASP A 133 -15.89 -6.31 6.46
CA ASP A 133 -14.89 -7.18 7.03
C ASP A 133 -13.59 -6.42 7.33
N PHE A 134 -12.73 -7.07 8.11
CA PHE A 134 -11.51 -6.50 8.63
C PHE A 134 -10.33 -7.43 8.34
N SER A 135 -9.14 -6.85 8.27
CA SER A 135 -7.90 -7.59 8.14
C SER A 135 -6.82 -6.91 8.97
N PHE A 136 -6.17 -7.66 9.84
CA PHE A 136 -5.17 -7.14 10.77
C PHE A 136 -3.92 -8.00 10.76
N GLY A 137 -2.74 -7.39 10.71
CA GLY A 137 -1.52 -8.18 10.76
C GLY A 137 -0.23 -7.36 10.83
N PRO A 138 0.87 -8.00 11.24
CA PRO A 138 2.20 -7.42 11.12
C PRO A 138 2.61 -7.38 9.65
N THR A 139 3.40 -6.38 9.27
CA THR A 139 3.96 -6.27 7.91
C THR A 139 5.45 -5.95 7.96
N TRP A 140 6.16 -6.38 6.92
CA TRP A 140 7.52 -5.96 6.65
C TRP A 140 7.59 -5.38 5.24
N GLY A 141 8.13 -4.17 5.13
CA GLY A 141 7.92 -3.36 3.94
C GLY A 141 9.04 -2.41 3.59
N ILE A 142 8.88 -1.86 2.40
CA ILE A 142 9.75 -0.90 1.76
C ILE A 142 8.89 0.22 1.18
N GLN A 143 9.18 1.46 1.56
CA GLN A 143 8.61 2.64 0.90
C GLN A 143 9.70 3.52 0.30
N ARG A 144 9.48 4.03 -0.90
CA ARG A 144 10.44 4.82 -1.68
C ARG A 144 9.75 5.98 -2.36
N ALA A 145 10.47 7.09 -2.44
CA ALA A 145 10.13 8.22 -3.27
C ALA A 145 11.12 8.39 -4.42
N TYR A 146 10.58 8.70 -5.60
CA TYR A 146 11.32 9.10 -6.80
C TYR A 146 10.75 10.43 -7.27
N GLY A 147 11.34 11.53 -6.80
CA GLY A 147 10.66 12.83 -6.83
C GLY A 147 9.35 12.75 -6.04
N LYS A 148 8.23 13.17 -6.65
CA LYS A 148 6.90 13.06 -6.06
C LYS A 148 6.29 11.66 -6.16
N MET A 149 6.82 10.77 -6.99
CA MET A 149 6.26 9.40 -7.10
C MET A 149 6.53 8.63 -5.81
N HIS A 150 5.50 7.97 -5.29
CA HIS A 150 5.54 7.08 -4.14
C HIS A 150 5.42 5.63 -4.60
N LEU A 151 6.25 4.77 -4.02
CA LEU A 151 6.17 3.31 -4.14
C LEU A 151 6.19 2.71 -2.75
N LEU A 152 5.25 1.83 -2.45
CA LEU A 152 5.22 1.01 -1.25
C LEU A 152 4.98 -0.44 -1.63
N PHE A 153 5.77 -1.31 -1.02
CA PHE A 153 5.55 -2.76 -1.06
C PHE A 153 5.70 -3.29 0.36
N ASP A 154 4.78 -4.13 0.80
CA ASP A 154 4.95 -4.90 2.02
C ASP A 154 4.32 -6.29 1.94
N VAL A 155 4.74 -7.12 2.89
CA VAL A 155 4.32 -8.51 3.02
C VAL A 155 4.15 -8.86 4.48
N GLY A 156 3.16 -9.68 4.78
CA GLY A 156 2.98 -10.24 6.12
C GLY A 156 1.76 -11.14 6.24
N PRO A 157 1.67 -11.93 7.31
CA PRO A 157 0.44 -12.65 7.62
C PRO A 157 -0.66 -11.67 8.04
N ILE A 158 -1.90 -12.04 7.77
CA ILE A 158 -3.08 -11.27 8.19
C ILE A 158 -4.12 -12.18 8.80
N TYR A 159 -4.83 -11.67 9.79
CA TYR A 159 -6.03 -12.27 10.34
C TYR A 159 -7.23 -11.51 9.79
N CYS A 160 -8.05 -12.19 9.01
CA CYS A 160 -9.28 -11.65 8.45
C CYS A 160 -10.46 -12.06 9.32
N PHE A 161 -11.38 -11.15 9.57
CA PHE A 161 -12.59 -11.42 10.37
C PHE A 161 -13.74 -10.49 9.98
N ASP A 162 -14.96 -10.93 10.19
CA ASP A 162 -16.19 -10.17 9.91
C ASP A 162 -17.04 -9.95 11.17
N THR A 163 -18.20 -9.30 11.04
CA THR A 163 -19.10 -9.05 12.18
C THR A 163 -19.98 -10.25 12.54
N LYS A 164 -20.05 -11.25 11.65
CA LYS A 164 -20.80 -12.50 11.85
C LYS A 164 -19.99 -13.59 12.57
N GLY A 165 -18.72 -13.31 12.86
CA GLY A 165 -17.83 -14.19 13.62
C GLY A 165 -17.02 -15.16 12.76
N ASN A 166 -17.06 -15.03 11.43
CA ASN A 166 -16.16 -15.79 10.57
C ASN A 166 -14.76 -15.18 10.64
N SER A 167 -13.74 -16.05 10.55
CA SER A 167 -12.37 -15.59 10.47
C SER A 167 -11.46 -16.59 9.78
N VAL A 168 -10.36 -16.08 9.24
CA VAL A 168 -9.31 -16.89 8.61
C VAL A 168 -7.94 -16.25 8.85
N LEU A 169 -6.93 -17.07 9.11
CA LEU A 169 -5.54 -16.64 9.09
C LEU A 169 -4.96 -16.87 7.69
N PHE A 170 -4.51 -15.80 7.04
CA PHE A 170 -3.85 -15.89 5.76
C PHE A 170 -2.34 -15.69 5.96
N PRO A 171 -1.49 -16.67 5.59
CA PRO A 171 -0.09 -16.69 5.98
C PRO A 171 0.76 -15.62 5.27
N ILE A 172 0.38 -15.22 4.05
CA ILE A 172 1.16 -14.28 3.24
C ILE A 172 0.23 -13.39 2.43
N MET A 173 0.00 -12.16 2.89
CA MET A 173 -0.62 -11.09 2.11
C MET A 173 0.45 -10.14 1.57
N LEU A 174 0.26 -9.66 0.36
CA LEU A 174 1.10 -8.65 -0.28
C LEU A 174 0.32 -7.34 -0.43
N GLN A 175 1.00 -6.23 -0.17
CA GLN A 175 0.52 -4.90 -0.55
C GLN A 175 1.48 -4.30 -1.57
N LEU A 176 0.91 -3.75 -2.64
CA LEU A 176 1.61 -2.86 -3.56
C LEU A 176 0.81 -1.57 -3.67
N ASN A 177 1.48 -0.44 -3.51
CA ASN A 177 0.89 0.87 -3.70
C ASN A 177 1.84 1.75 -4.52
N ILE A 178 1.28 2.43 -5.51
CA ILE A 178 1.95 3.46 -6.30
C ILE A 178 1.09 4.71 -6.19
N GLY A 179 1.71 5.84 -5.90
CA GLY A 179 1.01 7.11 -5.71
C GLY A 179 1.87 8.33 -5.99
N LEU A 180 1.33 9.50 -5.67
CA LEU A 180 1.98 10.80 -5.78
C LEU A 180 1.93 11.52 -4.43
N ASN A 181 3.10 11.88 -3.90
CA ASN A 181 3.22 12.79 -2.76
C ASN A 181 2.85 14.21 -3.21
N VAL A 182 1.92 14.84 -2.51
CA VAL A 182 1.32 16.11 -2.93
C VAL A 182 2.07 17.31 -2.36
N ASN A 183 2.53 17.21 -1.11
CA ASN A 183 3.26 18.25 -0.39
C ASN A 183 4.79 18.09 -0.43
#